data_AF-A0AB34I3P5-F1
#
_entry.id   AF-A0AB34I3P5-F1
#
_cell.length_a   1.000
_cell.length_b   1.000
_cell.length_c   1.000
_cell.angle_alpha   90.00
_cell.angle_beta   90.00
_cell.angle_gamma   90.00
#
_symmetry.space_group_name_H-M   'P 1'
#
loop_
_entity.id
_entity.type
_entity.pdbx_description
1 polymer ?
#
loop_
_entity_poly.entity_id
_entity_poly.type
_entity_poly.pdbx_seq_one_letter_code
_entity_poly.pdbx_strand_id
1 'polypeptide(L)'
;MWDLPRPGLEPVCASNRLISTLENLYERKLLARFVIDEAHCVSQWGHDFRPDYKRMNMLRQKFPSVPMMALTATANPRVQKDILTQLKILRPQV
;
A
#
# COMPACT_ATOMS: atom_id res chain seq x y z
N MET A 1 10.45 22.96 7.81
CA MET A 1 10.48 22.24 9.10
C MET A 1 9.87 20.85 8.94
N TRP A 2 10.44 19.97 8.09
CA TRP A 2 10.24 18.50 8.06
C TRP A 2 11.36 17.79 7.27
N ASP A 3 12.60 18.29 7.30
CA ASP A 3 13.78 17.65 6.67
C ASP A 3 14.52 16.76 7.67
N LEU A 4 13.81 15.80 8.27
CA LEU A 4 14.48 14.67 8.93
C LEU A 4 14.50 13.50 7.95
N PRO A 5 15.59 12.72 7.89
CA PRO A 5 15.63 11.49 7.12
C PRO A 5 14.54 10.58 7.71
N ARG A 6 13.37 10.52 7.05
CA ARG A 6 12.32 9.57 7.43
C ARG A 6 12.99 8.21 7.33
N PRO A 7 13.07 7.40 8.43
CA PRO A 7 13.52 6.04 8.31
C PRO A 7 12.70 5.44 7.17
N GLY A 8 13.39 5.05 6.09
CA GLY A 8 12.76 4.49 4.92
C GLY A 8 11.83 3.42 5.45
N LEU A 9 10.54 3.54 5.14
CA LEU A 9 9.51 2.60 5.59
C LEU A 9 10.09 1.21 5.36
N GLU A 10 10.57 0.54 6.42
CA GLU A 10 10.99 -0.84 6.34
C GLU A 10 9.78 -1.53 5.74
N PRO A 11 9.89 -2.06 4.50
CA PRO A 11 8.72 -2.50 3.78
C PRO A 11 7.98 -3.47 4.69
N VAL A 12 6.67 -3.35 4.82
CA VAL A 12 5.85 -4.37 5.51
C VAL A 12 6.23 -5.78 5.03
N CYS A 13 6.63 -5.87 3.75
CA CYS A 13 7.11 -7.05 3.07
C CYS A 13 8.53 -7.53 3.44
N ALA A 14 9.34 -6.74 4.15
CA ALA A 14 10.69 -7.11 4.58
C ALA A 14 10.69 -7.84 5.93
N SER A 15 9.70 -7.59 6.79
CA SER A 15 9.60 -8.24 8.09
C SER A 15 8.85 -9.57 8.01
N ASN A 16 9.58 -10.68 8.01
CA ASN A 16 9.01 -12.03 8.02
C ASN A 16 8.06 -12.25 9.21
N ARG A 17 8.39 -11.71 10.39
CA ARG A 17 7.55 -11.85 11.60
C ARG A 17 6.17 -11.20 11.43
N LEU A 18 6.14 -10.03 10.80
CA LEU A 18 4.88 -9.33 10.53
C LEU A 18 4.04 -10.11 9.53
N ILE A 19 4.65 -10.58 8.44
CA ILE A 19 3.95 -11.37 7.42
C ILE A 19 3.37 -12.65 8.01
N SER A 20 4.12 -13.42 8.81
CA SER A 20 3.60 -14.63 9.45
C SER A 20 2.43 -14.36 10.40
N THR A 21 2.45 -13.21 11.09
CA THR A 21 1.34 -12.80 11.96
C THR A 21 0.09 -12.48 11.14
N LEU A 22 0.25 -11.76 10.01
CA LEU A 22 -0.83 -11.45 9.10
C LEU A 22 -1.40 -12.71 8.43
N GLU A 23 -0.55 -13.67 8.07
CA GLU A 23 -0.96 -14.98 7.54
C GLU A 23 -1.84 -15.73 8.55
N ASN A 24 -1.48 -15.78 9.83
CA ASN A 24 -2.31 -16.40 10.85
C ASN A 24 -3.68 -15.70 11.01
N LEU A 25 -3.71 -14.37 10.98
CA LEU A 25 -4.97 -13.61 11.04
C LEU A 25 -5.83 -13.84 9.79
N TYR A 26 -5.20 -13.96 8.62
CA TYR A 26 -5.88 -14.21 7.36
C TYR A 26 -6.52 -15.60 7.33
N GLU A 27 -5.80 -16.65 7.72
CA GLU A 27 -6.33 -18.02 7.80
C GLU A 27 -7.54 -18.13 8.73
N ARG A 28 -7.52 -17.37 9.82
CA ARG A 28 -8.62 -17.30 10.80
C ARG A 28 -9.75 -16.35 10.41
N LYS A 29 -9.68 -15.72 9.23
CA LYS A 29 -10.63 -14.70 8.74
C LYS A 29 -10.80 -13.50 9.68
N LEU A 30 -9.73 -13.14 10.40
CA LEU A 30 -9.69 -11.99 11.31
C LEU A 30 -9.06 -10.74 10.68
N LEU A 31 -8.53 -10.86 9.45
CA LEU A 31 -7.92 -9.76 8.73
C LEU A 31 -8.97 -9.00 7.91
N ALA A 32 -9.45 -7.86 8.42
CA ALA A 32 -10.60 -7.15 7.88
C ALA A 32 -10.32 -6.36 6.59
N ARG A 33 -9.21 -5.62 6.53
CA ARG A 33 -8.87 -4.73 5.40
C ARG A 33 -7.41 -4.24 5.49
N PHE A 34 -6.80 -3.97 4.34
CA PHE A 34 -5.61 -3.14 4.25
C PHE A 34 -5.95 -1.69 3.92
N VAL A 35 -5.41 -0.76 4.69
CA VAL A 35 -5.54 0.68 4.47
C VAL A 35 -4.15 1.25 4.19
N ILE A 36 -3.98 1.83 2.99
CA ILE A 36 -2.74 2.46 2.55
C ILE A 36 -2.98 3.96 2.58
N ASP A 37 -2.43 4.60 3.60
CA ASP A 37 -2.40 6.06 3.69
C ASP A 37 -1.27 6.64 2.82
N GLU A 38 -1.41 7.91 2.44
CA GLU A 38 -0.50 8.61 1.53
C GLU A 38 -0.21 7.85 0.23
N ALA A 39 -1.24 7.26 -0.36
CA ALA A 39 -1.13 6.37 -1.52
C ALA A 39 -0.44 7.02 -2.73
N HIS A 40 -0.41 8.36 -2.81
CA HIS A 40 0.33 9.08 -3.84
C HIS A 40 1.84 8.76 -3.86
N CYS A 41 2.40 8.26 -2.75
CA CYS A 41 3.81 7.86 -2.66
C CYS A 41 4.17 6.69 -3.58
N VAL A 42 3.20 5.87 -4.01
CA VAL A 42 3.45 4.74 -4.92
C VAL A 42 3.69 5.18 -6.37
N SER A 43 3.22 6.39 -6.73
CA SER A 43 3.28 6.91 -8.09
C SER A 43 4.54 7.72 -8.32
N GLN A 44 5.27 7.42 -9.40
CA GLN A 44 6.43 8.22 -9.82
C GLN A 44 6.05 9.62 -10.31
N TRP A 45 4.77 9.84 -10.58
CA TRP A 45 4.21 11.14 -10.96
C TRP A 45 3.72 11.94 -9.73
N GLY A 46 3.81 11.34 -8.53
CA GLY A 46 3.55 12.00 -7.26
C GLY A 46 4.74 12.84 -6.81
N HIS A 47 4.49 13.78 -5.89
CA HIS A 47 5.51 14.69 -5.39
C HIS A 47 6.47 14.04 -4.37
N ASP A 48 6.05 12.94 -3.71
CA ASP A 48 6.86 12.19 -2.72
C ASP A 48 6.94 10.69 -3.12
N PHE A 49 7.48 10.40 -4.31
CA PHE A 49 7.59 9.02 -4.79
C PHE A 49 8.54 8.17 -3.93
N ARG A 50 8.05 7.02 -3.46
CA ARG A 50 8.81 6.04 -2.67
C ARG A 50 8.83 4.69 -3.39
N PRO A 51 9.97 4.26 -3.96
CA PRO A 51 10.04 3.02 -4.72
C PRO A 51 9.66 1.78 -3.90
N ASP A 52 9.88 1.80 -2.58
CA ASP A 52 9.53 0.71 -1.68
C ASP A 52 8.03 0.43 -1.61
N TYR A 53 7.19 1.45 -1.84
CA TYR A 53 5.73 1.29 -1.84
C TYR A 53 5.24 0.40 -2.99
N LYS A 54 6.02 0.23 -4.07
CA LYS A 54 5.68 -0.71 -5.15
C LYS A 54 5.60 -2.16 -4.66
N ARG A 55 6.37 -2.51 -3.61
CA ARG A 55 6.34 -3.85 -2.99
C ARG A 55 5.01 -4.14 -2.28
N MET A 56 4.19 -3.12 -1.98
CA MET A 56 2.86 -3.30 -1.37
C MET A 56 1.89 -4.10 -2.26
N ASN A 57 2.18 -4.22 -3.55
CA ASN A 57 1.42 -5.10 -4.44
C ASN A 57 1.45 -6.58 -4.00
N MET A 58 2.45 -6.99 -3.19
CA MET A 58 2.57 -8.34 -2.64
C MET A 58 1.46 -8.63 -1.63
N LEU A 59 0.98 -7.62 -0.90
CA LEU A 59 -0.11 -7.80 0.07
C LEU A 59 -1.37 -8.34 -0.62
N ARG A 60 -1.71 -7.82 -1.80
CA ARG A 60 -2.86 -8.35 -2.54
C ARG A 60 -2.60 -9.74 -3.15
N GLN A 61 -1.36 -10.05 -3.50
CA GLN A 61 -1.02 -11.40 -3.99
C GLN A 61 -1.14 -12.44 -2.87
N LYS A 62 -0.67 -12.11 -1.65
CA LYS A 62 -0.75 -12.99 -0.48
C LYS A 62 -2.16 -13.05 0.13
N PHE A 63 -2.90 -11.95 0.11
CA PHE A 63 -4.20 -11.80 0.79
C PHE A 63 -5.30 -11.36 -0.19
N PRO A 64 -5.61 -12.16 -1.23
CA PRO A 64 -6.48 -11.73 -2.32
C PRO A 64 -7.93 -11.46 -1.92
N SER A 65 -8.42 -12.08 -0.83
CA SER A 65 -9.79 -11.86 -0.34
C SER A 65 -9.92 -10.68 0.62
N VAL A 66 -8.81 -10.08 1.06
CA VAL A 66 -8.83 -8.92 1.96
C VAL A 66 -9.04 -7.64 1.16
N PRO A 67 -10.07 -6.84 1.45
CA PRO A 67 -10.27 -5.55 0.80
C PRO A 67 -9.06 -4.62 0.98
N MET A 68 -8.78 -3.80 -0.03
CA MET A 68 -7.73 -2.78 0.04
C MET A 68 -8.32 -1.40 -0.22
N MET A 69 -7.96 -0.44 0.63
CA MET A 69 -8.34 0.96 0.54
C MET A 69 -7.08 1.80 0.43
N ALA A 70 -7.06 2.74 -0.51
CA ALA A 70 -5.96 3.67 -0.73
C ALA A 70 -6.48 5.09 -0.50
N LEU A 71 -5.84 5.83 0.40
CA LEU A 71 -6.21 7.18 0.82
C LEU A 71 -5.09 8.14 0.45
N THR A 72 -5.45 9.33 -0.01
CA THR A 72 -4.49 10.41 -0.28
C THR A 72 -5.22 11.74 -0.33
N ALA A 73 -4.61 12.78 0.23
CA ALA A 73 -5.13 14.15 0.14
C ALA A 73 -4.82 14.80 -1.22
N THR A 74 -3.70 14.41 -1.84
CA THR A 74 -3.19 15.04 -3.07
C THR A 74 -2.96 13.99 -4.14
N ALA A 75 -3.88 13.86 -5.10
CA ALA A 75 -3.69 13.05 -6.30
C ALA A 75 -4.48 13.62 -7.48
N ASN A 76 -3.76 14.08 -8.50
CA ASN A 76 -4.37 14.42 -9.79
C ASN A 76 -4.83 13.13 -10.51
N PRO A 77 -5.69 13.22 -11.55
CA PRO A 77 -6.22 12.04 -12.23
C PRO A 77 -5.16 11.06 -12.77
N ARG A 78 -3.98 11.56 -13.16
CA ARG A 78 -2.86 10.74 -13.63
C ARG A 78 -2.26 9.94 -12.47
N VAL A 79 -2.02 10.58 -11.33
CA VAL A 79 -1.53 9.94 -10.11
C VAL A 79 -2.56 8.93 -9.60
N GLN A 80 -3.85 9.26 -9.59
CA GLN A 80 -4.91 8.32 -9.20
C GLN A 80 -4.88 7.04 -10.05
N LYS A 81 -4.80 7.16 -11.38
CA LYS A 81 -4.71 5.99 -12.27
C LYS A 81 -3.45 5.16 -12.03
N ASP A 82 -2.32 5.82 -11.76
CA ASP A 82 -1.07 5.12 -11.46
C ASP A 82 -1.14 4.41 -10.10
N ILE A 83 -1.72 5.04 -9.07
CA ILE A 83 -1.99 4.40 -7.76
C ILE A 83 -2.77 3.10 -7.96
N LEU A 84 -3.88 3.16 -8.69
CA LEU A 84 -4.71 1.98 -8.97
C LEU A 84 -3.93 0.88 -9.71
N THR A 85 -3.04 1.27 -10.61
CA THR A 85 -2.22 0.34 -11.41
C THR A 85 -1.13 -0.32 -10.56
N GLN A 86 -0.31 0.47 -9.85
CA GLN A 86 0.77 -0.02 -8.99
C GLN A 86 0.23 -0.88 -7.86
N LEU A 87 -0.82 -0.39 -7.21
CA LEU A 87 -1.56 -1.12 -6.21
C LEU A 87 -2.65 -1.97 -6.85
N LYS A 88 -2.57 -2.48 -8.09
CA LYS A 88 -3.51 -3.43 -8.75
C LYS A 88 -4.98 -3.45 -8.22
N ILE A 89 -5.61 -2.29 -8.00
CA ILE A 89 -6.98 -2.17 -7.50
C ILE A 89 -7.91 -2.27 -8.71
N LEU A 90 -8.63 -3.39 -8.83
CA LEU A 90 -9.40 -3.70 -10.04
C LEU A 90 -10.75 -2.97 -10.11
N ARG A 91 -11.39 -2.71 -8.96
CA ARG A 91 -12.71 -2.07 -8.88
C ARG A 91 -12.73 -1.06 -7.74
N PRO A 92 -12.08 0.11 -7.91
CA PRO A 92 -12.16 1.16 -6.92
C PRO A 92 -13.58 1.70 -6.83
N GLN A 93 -14.05 1.94 -5.61
CA GLN A 93 -15.19 2.81 -5.35
C GLN A 93 -14.56 4.16 -4.97
N VAL A 94 -14.67 5.14 -5.87
CA VAL A 94 -14.09 6.48 -5.70
C VAL A 94 -15.22 7.44 -5.33
#